data_AF-A0A7X8BQZ4-F1
#
_entry.id   AF-A0A7X8BQZ4-F1
#
_cell.length_a   1.000
_cell.length_b   1.000
_cell.length_c   1.000
_cell.angle_alpha   90.00
_cell.angle_beta   90.00
_cell.angle_gamma   90.00
#
_symmetry.space_group_name_H-M   'P 1'
#
loop_
_entity.id
_entity.type
_entity.pdbx_description
1 polymer ?
#
loop_
_entity_poly.entity_id
_entity_poly.type
_entity_poly.pdbx_seq_one_letter_code
_entity_poly.pdbx_strand_id
1 'polypeptide(L)'
;ATLNGLDTVFIEDTKFVLLEGQKFAEVIHQNGYKLFVQHKCRISPPGKPAAYGGTSQTSSVTSYSSWMGSGRVYELKLPDDFKVNPYKQYWLEREDGKRENFLSLRQIRRSYGKQRALFTKYTKENEVDFEDSESVATLIHYMEVNGASY
;
A
#
# COMPACT_ATOMS: atom_id res chain seq x y z
N ALA A 1 -0.10 -29.75 3.25
CA ALA A 1 0.21 -29.10 4.54
C ALA A 1 -0.43 -27.72 4.52
N THR A 2 -1.39 -27.46 5.40
CA THR A 2 -1.93 -26.11 5.61
C THR A 2 -0.87 -25.29 6.35
N LEU A 3 -0.40 -24.20 5.75
CA LEU A 3 0.61 -23.29 6.28
C LEU A 3 0.06 -22.49 7.47
N ASN A 4 -0.18 -23.15 8.60
CA ASN A 4 -0.58 -22.51 9.84
C ASN A 4 0.70 -22.11 10.59
N GLY A 5 1.05 -20.82 10.57
CA GLY A 5 2.20 -20.26 11.31
C GLY A 5 3.25 -19.51 10.46
N LEU A 6 2.97 -19.22 9.17
CA LEU A 6 3.86 -18.36 8.38
C LEU A 6 3.55 -16.89 8.62
N ASP A 7 4.28 -16.29 9.55
CA ASP A 7 4.11 -14.88 9.93
C ASP A 7 5.16 -13.97 9.28
N THR A 8 6.24 -14.53 8.71
CA THR A 8 7.33 -13.78 8.07
C THR A 8 7.88 -14.52 6.86
N VAL A 9 8.21 -13.78 5.80
CA VAL A 9 8.84 -14.28 4.57
C VAL A 9 10.00 -13.35 4.23
N PHE A 10 11.12 -13.91 3.79
CA PHE A 10 12.24 -13.15 3.23
C PHE A 10 12.32 -13.44 1.73
N ILE A 11 12.38 -12.38 0.93
CA ILE A 11 12.64 -12.46 -0.51
C ILE A 11 13.87 -11.61 -0.75
N GLU A 12 14.98 -12.24 -1.14
CA GLU A 12 16.30 -11.59 -1.16
C GLU A 12 16.59 -10.94 0.20
N ASP A 13 16.88 -9.65 0.23
CA ASP A 13 17.16 -8.88 1.45
C ASP A 13 15.90 -8.20 2.04
N THR A 14 14.73 -8.40 1.43
CA THR A 14 13.48 -7.77 1.84
C THR A 14 12.69 -8.68 2.77
N LYS A 15 12.34 -8.14 3.95
CA LYS A 15 11.50 -8.81 4.94
C LYS A 15 10.03 -8.47 4.73
N PHE A 16 9.18 -9.49 4.70
CA PHE A 16 7.73 -9.37 4.65
C PHE A 16 7.11 -9.99 5.90
N VAL A 17 6.12 -9.32 6.48
CA VAL A 17 5.39 -9.82 7.66
C VAL A 17 3.90 -9.88 7.39
N LEU A 18 3.23 -10.85 7.99
CA LEU A 18 1.78 -10.94 7.96
C LEU A 18 1.19 -9.90 8.92
N LEU A 19 0.52 -8.88 8.37
CA LEU A 19 -0.25 -7.95 9.19
C LEU A 19 -1.57 -8.60 9.59
N GLU A 20 -1.99 -8.42 10.85
CA GLU A 20 -3.19 -9.03 11.41
C GLU A 20 -4.43 -8.82 10.52
N GLY A 21 -5.09 -9.92 10.13
CA GLY A 21 -6.26 -9.91 9.24
C GLY A 21 -5.97 -9.52 7.78
N GLN A 22 -4.71 -9.41 7.37
CA GLN A 22 -4.30 -8.89 6.06
C GLN A 22 -3.25 -9.76 5.35
N LYS A 23 -2.92 -9.36 4.12
CA LYS A 23 -1.84 -9.94 3.30
C LYS A 23 -0.48 -9.48 3.82
N PHE A 24 0.58 -10.19 3.42
CA PHE A 24 1.96 -9.80 3.66
C PHE A 24 2.24 -8.35 3.26
N ALA A 25 2.97 -7.64 4.13
CA ALA A 25 3.50 -6.33 3.87
C ALA A 25 5.01 -6.35 4.02
N GLU A 26 5.70 -5.65 3.14
CA GLU A 26 7.13 -5.40 3.21
C GLU A 26 7.42 -4.48 4.40
N VAL A 27 8.49 -4.80 5.12
CA VAL A 27 9.01 -4.04 6.24
C VAL A 27 9.99 -3.01 5.72
N ILE A 28 9.66 -1.73 5.89
CA ILE A 28 10.51 -0.60 5.50
C ILE A 28 11.32 -0.08 6.70
N HIS A 29 10.72 -0.06 7.89
CA HIS A 29 11.36 0.42 9.11
C HIS A 29 10.78 -0.25 10.36
N GLN A 30 11.58 -0.50 11.41
CA GLN A 30 11.13 -1.14 12.67
C GLN A 30 11.66 -0.50 13.96
N ASN A 31 12.43 0.59 13.91
CA ASN A 31 13.08 1.16 15.09
C ASN A 31 12.32 2.40 15.61
N GLY A 32 11.74 2.33 16.81
CA GLY A 32 10.86 3.36 17.36
C GLY A 32 9.45 3.24 16.80
N TYR A 33 9.25 3.56 15.52
CA TYR A 33 8.02 3.27 14.80
C TYR A 33 8.22 2.11 13.82
N LYS A 34 7.14 1.49 13.37
CA LYS A 34 7.17 0.51 12.28
C LYS A 34 6.48 1.07 11.05
N LEU A 35 7.17 0.99 9.92
CA LEU A 35 6.64 1.37 8.62
C LEU A 35 6.61 0.13 7.73
N PHE A 36 5.46 -0.11 7.11
CA PHE A 36 5.26 -1.20 6.17
C PHE A 36 4.69 -0.68 4.86
N VAL A 37 4.97 -1.39 3.77
CA VAL A 37 4.33 -1.15 2.48
C VAL A 37 3.67 -2.43 1.97
N GLN A 38 2.42 -2.28 1.53
CA GLN A 38 1.66 -3.35 0.91
C GLN A 38 1.50 -3.04 -0.58
N HIS A 39 2.01 -3.95 -1.41
CA HIS A 39 1.87 -3.88 -2.86
C HIS A 39 0.50 -4.43 -3.26
N LYS A 40 -0.37 -3.58 -3.80
CA LYS A 40 -1.74 -3.92 -4.19
C LYS A 40 -1.96 -3.67 -5.66
N CYS A 41 -2.99 -4.29 -6.20
CA CYS A 41 -3.39 -4.10 -7.58
C CYS A 41 -4.91 -4.05 -7.68
N ARG A 42 -5.43 -3.04 -8.38
CA ARG A 42 -6.84 -2.92 -8.73
C ARG A 42 -7.01 -3.29 -10.19
N ILE A 43 -7.85 -4.29 -10.45
CA ILE A 43 -8.25 -4.70 -11.78
C ILE A 43 -9.61 -4.07 -12.06
N SER A 44 -9.71 -3.29 -13.15
CA SER A 44 -10.96 -2.67 -13.58
C SER A 44 -11.41 -3.29 -14.90
N PRO A 45 -12.61 -3.90 -14.97
CA PRO A 45 -13.13 -4.46 -16.20
C PRO A 45 -13.44 -3.38 -17.24
N PRO A 46 -13.49 -3.74 -18.54
CA PRO A 46 -14.02 -2.85 -19.56
C PRO A 46 -15.46 -2.47 -19.22
N GLY A 47 -15.83 -1.20 -19.45
CA GLY A 47 -17.20 -0.75 -19.26
C GLY A 47 -18.14 -1.55 -20.17
N LYS A 48 -19.22 -2.13 -19.62
CA LYS A 48 -20.27 -2.76 -20.45
C LYS A 48 -20.93 -1.67 -21.30
N PRO A 49 -21.15 -1.87 -22.61
CA PRO A 49 -21.97 -0.94 -23.39
C PRO A 49 -23.39 -0.95 -22.83
N ALA A 50 -23.89 0.21 -22.41
CA ALA A 50 -25.28 0.35 -22.00
C ALA A 50 -26.18 0.37 -23.25
N ALA A 51 -27.34 -0.27 -23.16
CA ALA A 51 -28.34 -0.31 -24.24
C ALA A 51 -28.91 1.07 -24.61
N TYR A 52 -28.62 2.11 -23.82
CA TYR A 52 -28.91 3.52 -24.13
C TYR A 52 -27.74 4.39 -23.62
N GLY A 53 -26.70 4.56 -24.43
CA GLY A 53 -25.82 5.74 -24.42
C GLY A 53 -25.06 6.16 -23.13
N GLY A 54 -24.99 5.36 -22.07
CA GLY A 54 -24.27 5.75 -20.84
C GLY A 54 -23.73 4.56 -20.05
N THR A 55 -22.41 4.40 -19.96
CA THR A 55 -21.76 3.31 -19.23
C THR A 55 -21.89 3.50 -17.71
N SER A 56 -22.51 2.56 -17.01
CA SER A 56 -22.50 2.50 -15.54
C SER A 56 -21.43 1.52 -15.06
N GLN A 57 -20.51 1.96 -14.19
CA GLN A 57 -19.61 1.07 -13.47
C GLN A 57 -20.25 0.67 -12.14
N THR A 58 -20.99 -0.43 -12.13
CA THR A 58 -21.43 -1.06 -10.88
C THR A 58 -20.29 -1.88 -10.28
N SER A 59 -19.98 -1.54 -9.04
CA SER A 59 -18.82 -1.95 -8.26
C SER A 59 -18.94 -3.38 -7.73
N SER A 60 -18.14 -4.30 -8.28
CA SER A 60 -17.61 -5.42 -7.50
C SER A 60 -16.24 -5.81 -8.08
N VAL A 61 -15.17 -5.27 -7.49
CA VAL A 61 -13.80 -5.65 -7.85
C VAL A 61 -13.48 -6.96 -7.14
N THR A 62 -13.66 -8.10 -7.81
CA THR A 62 -13.06 -9.36 -7.36
C THR A 62 -11.57 -9.33 -7.71
N SER A 63 -10.73 -9.02 -6.74
CA SER A 63 -9.26 -9.12 -6.88
C SER A 63 -8.84 -10.59 -6.95
N TYR A 64 -8.95 -11.22 -8.11
CA TYR A 64 -8.29 -12.50 -8.38
C TYR A 64 -6.82 -12.22 -8.69
N SER A 65 -5.91 -12.65 -7.79
CA SER A 65 -4.46 -12.53 -7.98
C SER A 65 -3.73 -13.89 -8.07
N SER A 66 -4.46 -15.00 -8.05
CA SER A 66 -3.98 -16.33 -8.48
C SER A 66 -5.11 -17.34 -8.28
N TRP A 67 -5.24 -18.30 -9.18
CA TRP A 67 -6.00 -19.53 -8.94
C TRP A 67 -5.01 -20.68 -8.91
N MET A 68 -4.83 -21.28 -7.73
CA MET A 68 -3.93 -22.41 -7.55
C MET A 68 -4.74 -23.70 -7.68
N GLY A 69 -4.69 -24.30 -8.87
CA GLY A 69 -5.21 -25.63 -9.15
C GLY A 69 -4.11 -26.49 -9.74
N SER A 70 -3.78 -27.60 -9.06
CA SER A 70 -3.02 -28.72 -9.64
C SER A 70 -1.55 -28.43 -10.03
N GLY A 71 -0.81 -27.65 -9.24
CA GLY A 71 0.67 -27.57 -9.33
C GLY A 71 1.22 -26.90 -10.59
N ARG A 72 0.40 -26.19 -11.35
CA ARG A 72 0.82 -25.40 -12.52
C ARG A 72 0.35 -23.96 -12.36
N VAL A 73 1.29 -23.02 -12.42
CA VAL A 73 0.99 -21.59 -12.54
C VAL A 73 0.58 -21.36 -13.99
N TYR A 74 -0.71 -21.12 -14.23
CA TYR A 74 -1.19 -20.68 -15.53
C TYR A 74 -0.95 -19.17 -15.66
N GLU A 75 -0.41 -18.76 -16.81
CA GLU A 75 -0.27 -17.35 -17.17
C GLU A 75 -1.68 -16.75 -17.32
N LEU A 76 -2.16 -16.07 -16.28
CA LEU A 76 -3.40 -15.29 -16.31
C LEU A 76 -3.13 -13.99 -17.05
N LYS A 77 -2.88 -14.06 -18.37
CA LYS A 77 -2.92 -12.85 -19.20
C LYS A 77 -4.33 -12.30 -19.08
N LEU A 78 -4.44 -11.17 -18.38
CA LEU A 78 -5.68 -10.41 -18.34
C LEU A 78 -5.97 -9.96 -19.78
N PRO A 79 -7.20 -10.14 -20.28
CA PRO A 79 -7.57 -9.63 -21.60
C PRO A 79 -7.23 -8.13 -21.72
N ASP A 80 -6.83 -7.68 -22.92
CA ASP A 80 -6.30 -6.32 -23.16
C ASP A 80 -7.28 -5.19 -22.76
N ASP A 81 -8.56 -5.51 -22.66
CA ASP A 81 -9.63 -4.57 -22.30
C ASP A 81 -9.77 -4.34 -20.79
N PHE A 82 -9.01 -5.07 -19.96
CA PHE A 82 -8.90 -4.83 -18.51
C PHE A 82 -7.80 -3.82 -18.18
N LYS A 83 -8.13 -2.85 -17.32
CA LYS A 83 -7.14 -1.91 -16.78
C LYS A 83 -6.55 -2.44 -15.47
N VAL A 84 -5.25 -2.67 -15.46
CA VAL A 84 -4.47 -3.07 -14.29
C VAL A 84 -3.83 -1.84 -13.69
N ASN A 85 -4.17 -1.54 -12.44
CA ASN A 85 -3.64 -0.39 -11.71
C ASN A 85 -2.96 -0.87 -10.42
N PRO A 86 -1.64 -1.14 -10.45
CA PRO A 86 -0.84 -1.33 -9.25
C PRO A 86 -0.88 -0.07 -8.39
N TYR A 87 -0.86 -0.23 -7.07
CA TYR A 87 -0.77 0.87 -6.12
C TYR A 87 -0.16 0.40 -4.80
N LYS A 88 0.47 1.33 -4.08
CA LYS A 88 1.03 1.07 -2.76
C LYS A 88 0.08 1.52 -1.65
N GLN A 89 0.02 0.74 -0.58
CA GLN A 89 -0.63 1.12 0.66
C GLN A 89 0.41 1.06 1.79
N TYR A 90 0.67 2.20 2.42
CA TYR A 90 1.59 2.28 3.55
C TYR A 90 0.85 2.09 4.86
N TRP A 91 1.53 1.47 5.83
CA TRP A 91 1.04 1.28 7.19
C TRP A 91 2.07 1.81 8.17
N LEU A 92 1.65 2.69 9.08
CA LEU A 92 2.49 3.25 10.13
C LEU A 92 1.95 2.79 11.48
N GLU A 93 2.79 2.13 12.26
CA GLU A 93 2.52 1.77 13.65
C GLU A 93 3.47 2.55 14.55
N ARG A 94 2.93 3.41 15.40
CA ARG A 94 3.70 4.20 16.36
C ARG A 94 3.91 3.41 17.66
N GLU A 95 4.78 3.91 18.55
CA GLU A 95 5.11 3.27 19.83
C GLU A 95 3.88 3.05 20.74
N ASP A 96 2.86 3.90 20.61
CA ASP A 96 1.60 3.79 21.35
C ASP A 96 0.70 2.64 20.85
N GLY A 97 1.17 1.87 19.86
CA GLY A 97 0.45 0.76 19.24
C GLY A 97 -0.64 1.21 18.25
N LYS A 98 -0.82 2.53 18.03
CA LYS A 98 -1.78 2.99 17.03
C LYS A 98 -1.23 2.73 15.63
N ARG A 99 -2.05 2.04 14.84
CA ARG A 99 -1.76 1.73 13.44
C ARG A 99 -2.66 2.53 12.51
N GLU A 100 -2.05 3.24 11.58
CA GLU A 100 -2.72 4.01 10.54
C GLU A 100 -2.31 3.50 9.15
N ASN A 101 -3.18 3.67 8.15
CA ASN A 101 -2.82 3.37 6.77
C ASN A 101 -2.99 4.58 5.86
N PHE A 102 -2.20 4.57 4.78
CA PHE A 102 -2.15 5.65 3.81
C PHE A 102 -2.17 5.09 2.38
N LEU A 103 -3.07 5.63 1.57
CA LEU A 103 -3.22 5.43 0.13
C LEU A 103 -2.87 6.71 -0.65
N SER A 104 -2.43 7.76 0.04
CA SER A 104 -1.96 9.01 -0.58
C SER A 104 -1.19 9.90 0.40
N LEU A 105 -0.37 10.80 -0.13
CA LEU A 105 0.29 11.87 0.65
C LEU A 105 -0.68 12.74 1.44
N ARG A 106 -1.90 12.95 0.93
CA ARG A 106 -2.93 13.73 1.62
C ARG A 106 -3.36 13.06 2.94
N GLN A 107 -3.42 11.73 2.97
CA GLN A 107 -3.75 11.00 4.20
C GLN A 107 -2.60 11.06 5.19
N ILE A 108 -1.35 10.96 4.74
CA ILE A 108 -0.16 11.17 5.59
C ILE A 108 -0.20 12.59 6.20
N ARG A 109 -0.42 13.62 5.39
CA ARG A 109 -0.56 15.01 5.85
C ARG A 109 -1.67 15.20 6.89
N ARG A 110 -2.77 14.44 6.80
CA ARG A 110 -3.85 14.48 7.80
C ARG A 110 -3.42 13.85 9.12
N SER A 111 -2.65 12.75 9.08
CA SER A 111 -2.10 12.11 10.27
C SER A 111 -1.24 13.09 11.08
N TYR A 112 -0.37 13.85 10.41
CA TYR A 112 0.46 14.88 11.04
C TYR A 112 -0.24 16.23 11.18
N GLY A 113 -1.51 16.25 11.59
CA GLY A 113 -2.36 17.44 11.64
C GLY A 113 -1.74 18.64 12.38
N LYS A 114 -1.02 18.40 13.47
CA LYS A 114 -0.33 19.45 14.26
C LYS A 114 0.90 20.04 13.57
N GLN A 115 1.55 19.26 12.69
CA GLN A 115 2.83 19.59 12.06
C GLN A 115 2.68 19.82 10.54
N ARG A 116 1.50 20.27 10.09
CA ARG A 116 1.21 20.48 8.67
C ARG A 116 2.17 21.44 7.97
N ALA A 117 2.66 22.46 8.67
CA ALA A 117 3.62 23.41 8.12
C ALA A 117 4.95 22.72 7.80
N LEU A 118 5.46 21.92 8.75
CA LEU A 118 6.67 21.12 8.61
C LEU A 118 6.55 20.13 7.43
N PHE A 119 5.44 19.39 7.39
CA PHE A 119 5.12 18.47 6.29
C PHE A 119 5.15 19.18 4.93
N THR A 120 4.44 20.31 4.82
CA THR A 120 4.31 21.03 3.55
C THR A 120 5.66 21.56 3.07
N LYS A 121 6.49 22.08 3.99
CA LYS A 121 7.84 22.55 3.68
C LYS A 121 8.69 21.41 3.12
N TYR A 122 8.76 20.28 3.84
CA TYR A 122 9.56 19.13 3.41
C TYR A 122 9.12 18.58 2.04
N THR A 123 7.81 18.40 1.83
CA THR A 123 7.29 17.88 0.56
C THR A 123 7.56 18.79 -0.64
N LYS A 124 7.71 20.11 -0.40
CA LYS A 124 8.04 21.08 -1.45
C LYS A 124 9.53 21.08 -1.79
N GLU A 125 10.38 20.90 -0.78
CA GLU A 125 11.84 20.92 -0.94
C GLU A 125 12.39 19.61 -1.51
N ASN A 126 11.75 18.47 -1.23
CA ASN A 126 12.27 17.13 -1.57
C ASN A 126 11.44 16.40 -2.65
N GLU A 127 10.47 17.07 -3.27
CA GLU A 127 9.62 16.51 -4.35
C GLU A 127 9.12 15.09 -4.05
N VAL A 128 8.49 14.91 -2.89
CA VAL A 128 8.13 13.57 -2.40
C VAL A 128 7.18 12.86 -3.36
N ASP A 129 7.57 11.66 -3.81
CA ASP A 129 6.73 10.75 -4.59
C ASP A 129 6.12 9.69 -3.67
N PHE A 130 4.80 9.49 -3.77
CA PHE A 130 4.10 8.48 -3.00
C PHE A 130 4.36 7.06 -3.52
N GLU A 131 4.61 6.93 -4.82
CA GLU A 131 4.88 5.64 -5.44
C GLU A 131 6.30 5.17 -5.18
N ASP A 132 7.21 6.06 -4.77
CA ASP A 132 8.53 5.69 -4.27
C ASP A 132 8.49 5.40 -2.76
N SER A 133 8.86 4.17 -2.39
CA SER A 133 8.84 3.73 -0.99
C SER A 133 9.96 4.34 -0.16
N GLU A 134 11.10 4.68 -0.77
CA GLU A 134 12.19 5.37 -0.10
C GLU A 134 11.82 6.84 0.17
N SER A 135 11.23 7.52 -0.81
CA SER A 135 10.68 8.87 -0.65
C SER A 135 9.63 8.96 0.47
N VAL A 136 8.73 7.98 0.58
CA VAL A 136 7.76 7.93 1.69
C VAL A 136 8.44 7.61 3.03
N ALA A 137 9.43 6.71 3.04
CA ALA A 137 10.17 6.35 4.25
C ALA A 137 10.92 7.54 4.83
N THR A 138 11.62 8.29 3.99
CA THR A 138 12.39 9.48 4.37
C THR A 138 11.47 10.61 4.87
N LEU A 139 10.33 10.83 4.20
CA LEU A 139 9.30 11.75 4.69
C LEU A 139 8.77 11.36 6.07
N ILE A 140 8.37 10.09 6.26
CA ILE A 140 7.84 9.63 7.55
C ILE A 140 8.90 9.75 8.64
N HIS A 141 10.14 9.35 8.34
CA HIS A 141 11.26 9.50 9.27
C HIS A 141 11.46 10.95 9.70
N TYR A 142 11.49 11.87 8.74
CA TYR A 142 11.61 13.30 9.03
C TYR A 142 10.48 13.80 9.93
N MET A 143 9.25 13.37 9.68
CA MET A 143 8.09 13.77 10.48
C MET A 143 8.11 13.16 11.90
N GLU A 144 8.48 11.89 12.06
CA GLU A 144 8.54 11.25 13.37
C GLU A 144 9.70 11.80 14.23
N VAL A 145 10.85 12.11 13.64
CA VAL A 145 12.02 12.67 14.36
C VAL A 145 11.80 14.14 14.74
N ASN A 146 11.32 14.98 13.81
CA ASN A 146 11.17 16.42 14.07
C ASN A 146 9.83 16.75 14.74
N GLY A 147 8.86 15.84 14.62
CA GLY A 147 7.52 16.03 15.13
C GLY A 147 7.32 15.77 16.62
N ALA A 148 8.20 14.99 17.25
CA ALA A 148 8.17 14.70 18.68
C ALA A 148 8.53 15.91 19.57
N SER A 149 8.92 17.05 18.95
CA SER A 149 9.46 18.24 19.63
C SER A 149 8.42 19.30 20.04
N TYR A 150 7.12 19.06 19.87
CA TYR A 150 6.05 20.04 20.15
C TYR A 150 4.83 19.46 20.87
#